data_AF-A0A821IFE1-F1
#
_entry.id   AF-A0A821IFE1-F1
#
_cell.length_a   1.000
_cell.length_b   1.000
_cell.length_c   1.000
_cell.angle_alpha   90.00
_cell.angle_beta   90.00
_cell.angle_gamma   90.00
#
_symmetry.space_group_name_H-M   'P 1'
#
loop_
_entity.id
_entity.type
_entity.pdbx_description
1 polymer ?
#
loop_
_entity_poly.entity_id
_entity_poly.type
_entity_poly.pdbx_seq_one_letter_code
_entity_poly.pdbx_strand_id
1 'polypeptide(L)'
;VGKNSISDDDDIYQMIAHSYVNRTKETNAGCSNEFINISYVIRGADWYEVIGGMQDYGYFNYGTIELTMEISCCKYPESNSLAGYWNYNRDAMIEHLLQAQKGVKGLVLNENFQPIPSTEVMINNRKPVVKVTSLGEFWRILLPGTYTLKVIQKPISTILIELKFETRYKCCC
;
A
#
# COMPACT_ATOMS: atom_id res chain seq x y z
N VAL A 1 0.14 2.08 16.12
CA VAL A 1 0.44 3.53 16.21
C VAL A 1 -0.72 4.23 16.90
N GLY A 2 -0.47 5.29 17.70
CA GLY A 2 -1.52 5.97 18.48
C GLY A 2 -2.30 7.05 17.72
N LYS A 3 -3.37 7.56 18.33
CA LYS A 3 -4.27 8.60 17.77
C LYS A 3 -3.50 9.82 17.20
N ASN A 4 -3.94 10.34 16.04
CA ASN A 4 -3.34 11.46 15.28
C ASN A 4 -1.98 11.22 14.60
N SER A 5 -1.42 10.00 14.62
CA SER A 5 -0.20 9.72 13.88
C SER A 5 -0.51 9.28 12.45
N ILE A 6 -0.25 10.17 11.51
CA ILE A 6 -0.41 9.94 10.07
C ILE A 6 0.85 9.24 9.53
N SER A 7 0.65 8.25 8.66
CA SER A 7 1.74 7.56 7.97
C SER A 7 2.42 8.49 6.96
N ASP A 8 3.74 8.35 6.77
CA ASP A 8 4.45 9.09 5.72
C ASP A 8 4.00 8.65 4.30
N ASP A 9 3.28 7.53 4.19
CA ASP A 9 2.65 7.01 2.98
C ASP A 9 1.13 7.19 2.95
N ASP A 10 0.56 8.13 3.72
CA ASP A 10 -0.89 8.37 3.75
C ASP A 10 -1.47 8.60 2.34
N ASP A 11 -0.75 9.30 1.47
CA ASP A 11 -1.14 9.50 0.07
C ASP A 11 -1.29 8.18 -0.71
N ILE A 12 -0.41 7.21 -0.47
CA ILE A 12 -0.47 5.87 -1.07
C ILE A 12 -1.63 5.08 -0.47
N TYR A 13 -1.81 5.13 0.85
CA TYR A 13 -2.94 4.49 1.51
C TYR A 13 -4.28 5.00 0.98
N GLN A 14 -4.44 6.33 0.88
CA GLN A 14 -5.63 6.95 0.31
C GLN A 14 -5.85 6.52 -1.15
N MET A 15 -4.80 6.54 -1.98
CA MET A 15 -4.90 6.08 -3.38
C MET A 15 -5.40 4.63 -3.47
N ILE A 16 -4.79 3.71 -2.71
CA ILE A 16 -5.12 2.29 -2.79
C ILE A 16 -6.52 2.04 -2.21
N ALA A 17 -6.86 2.64 -1.07
CA ALA A 17 -8.17 2.49 -0.44
C ALA A 17 -9.29 2.99 -1.34
N HIS A 18 -9.14 4.18 -1.93
CA HIS A 18 -10.10 4.71 -2.89
C HIS A 18 -10.19 3.88 -4.16
N SER A 19 -9.10 3.27 -4.64
CA SER A 19 -9.16 2.38 -5.80
C SER A 19 -10.07 1.16 -5.57
N TYR A 20 -10.09 0.63 -4.34
CA TYR A 20 -10.98 -0.48 -3.98
C TYR A 20 -12.44 -0.01 -3.90
N VAL A 21 -12.69 1.02 -3.09
CA VAL A 21 -14.05 1.55 -2.85
C VAL A 21 -14.70 2.07 -4.13
N ASN A 22 -13.96 2.76 -4.99
CA ASN A 22 -14.51 3.28 -6.25
C ASN A 22 -14.88 2.17 -7.24
N ARG A 23 -14.37 0.95 -7.03
CA ARG A 23 -14.60 -0.21 -7.88
C ARG A 23 -15.70 -1.12 -7.36
N THR A 24 -16.05 -1.02 -6.08
CA THR A 24 -17.27 -1.65 -5.54
C THR A 24 -18.49 -0.86 -6.01
N LYS A 25 -19.33 -1.48 -6.85
CA LYS A 25 -20.53 -0.86 -7.41
C LYS A 25 -21.61 -0.79 -6.32
N GLU A 26 -22.19 0.38 -6.11
CA GLU A 26 -23.24 0.70 -5.12
C GLU A 26 -22.75 0.90 -3.68
N THR A 27 -22.68 2.17 -3.29
CA THR A 27 -22.36 2.69 -1.96
C THR A 27 -23.53 2.55 -0.98
N ASN A 28 -24.18 1.39 -0.90
CA ASN A 28 -25.28 1.13 0.04
C ASN A 28 -25.05 -0.10 0.93
N ALA A 29 -23.81 -0.58 1.04
CA ALA A 29 -23.41 -1.67 1.94
C ALA A 29 -23.03 -1.20 3.35
N GLY A 30 -23.48 -0.01 3.77
CA GLY A 30 -23.22 0.51 5.12
C GLY A 30 -23.93 -0.31 6.20
N CYS A 31 -23.23 -0.57 7.31
CA CYS A 31 -23.77 -1.32 8.44
C CYS A 31 -24.67 -0.44 9.30
N SER A 32 -25.99 -0.53 9.17
CA SER A 32 -26.97 0.26 9.94
C SER A 32 -26.76 1.79 9.90
N ASN A 33 -27.72 2.55 10.43
CA ASN A 33 -27.73 4.01 10.29
C ASN A 33 -26.63 4.74 11.10
N GLU A 34 -25.88 4.05 11.96
CA GLU A 34 -24.82 4.63 12.80
C GLU A 34 -23.54 4.98 12.02
N PHE A 35 -23.33 4.37 10.85
CA PHE A 35 -22.14 4.56 10.02
C PHE A 35 -22.39 5.34 8.72
N ILE A 36 -23.61 5.88 8.54
CA ILE A 36 -24.04 6.59 7.31
C ILE A 36 -23.18 7.83 6.99
N ASN A 37 -22.49 8.40 7.99
CA ASN A 37 -21.68 9.61 7.82
C ASN A 37 -20.17 9.36 7.77
N ILE A 38 -19.72 8.10 7.72
CA ILE A 38 -18.30 7.78 7.61
C ILE A 38 -17.95 7.62 6.14
N SER A 39 -16.92 8.34 5.67
CA SER A 39 -16.28 8.07 4.39
C SER A 39 -15.93 6.59 4.30
N TYR A 40 -16.26 5.92 3.19
CA TYR A 40 -15.92 4.51 2.93
C TYR A 40 -14.41 4.19 3.04
N VAL A 41 -13.58 5.23 3.10
CA VAL A 41 -12.18 5.18 3.50
C VAL A 41 -12.01 5.97 4.80
N ILE A 42 -11.45 5.33 5.83
CA ILE A 42 -11.13 5.94 7.12
C ILE A 42 -9.73 5.53 7.56
N ARG A 43 -9.01 6.42 8.23
CA ARG A 43 -7.74 6.06 8.87
C ARG A 43 -8.05 5.22 10.11
N GLY A 44 -7.34 4.10 10.30
CA GLY A 44 -7.63 3.16 11.39
C GLY A 44 -7.77 3.84 12.75
N ALA A 45 -6.79 4.67 13.14
CA ALA A 45 -6.79 5.35 14.43
C ALA A 45 -7.89 6.43 14.59
N ASP A 46 -8.45 6.94 13.49
CA ASP A 46 -9.60 7.86 13.52
C ASP A 46 -10.92 7.10 13.75
N TRP A 47 -10.98 5.83 13.32
CA TRP A 47 -12.11 4.94 13.59
C TRP A 47 -12.07 4.41 15.03
N TYR A 48 -11.01 3.67 15.37
CA TYR A 48 -10.67 3.25 16.73
C TYR A 48 -9.21 2.81 16.82
N GLU A 49 -8.59 2.97 18.00
CA GLU A 49 -7.18 2.62 18.19
C GLU A 49 -6.98 1.10 18.27
N VAL A 50 -6.04 0.58 17.47
CA VAL A 50 -5.59 -0.81 17.50
C VAL A 50 -4.07 -0.84 17.70
N ILE A 51 -3.63 -1.39 18.82
CA ILE A 51 -2.21 -1.54 19.14
C ILE A 51 -1.77 -2.96 18.80
N GLY A 52 -0.68 -3.09 18.05
CA GLY A 52 -0.12 -4.39 17.66
C GLY A 52 -0.81 -5.06 16.47
N GLY A 53 -1.53 -4.30 15.65
CA GLY A 53 -2.14 -4.82 14.42
C GLY A 53 -1.10 -5.25 13.37
N MET A 54 -1.46 -6.28 12.60
CA MET A 54 -0.65 -6.79 11.48
C MET A 54 -0.32 -5.70 10.46
N GLN A 55 -1.30 -4.85 10.15
CA GLN A 55 -1.21 -3.75 9.20
C GLN A 55 -0.03 -2.80 9.51
N ASP A 56 0.02 -2.29 10.74
CA ASP A 56 1.10 -1.39 11.18
C ASP A 56 2.44 -2.15 11.24
N TYR A 57 2.42 -3.41 11.72
CA TYR A 57 3.63 -4.22 11.83
C TYR A 57 4.32 -4.45 10.48
N GLY A 58 3.56 -4.80 9.43
CA GLY A 58 4.07 -4.97 8.08
C GLY A 58 4.72 -3.70 7.53
N TYR A 59 4.08 -2.56 7.75
CA TYR A 59 4.56 -1.26 7.30
C TYR A 59 5.90 -0.89 7.96
N PHE A 60 5.97 -0.93 9.30
CA PHE A 60 7.18 -0.47 10.01
C PHE A 60 8.37 -1.43 9.93
N ASN A 61 8.13 -2.75 9.83
CA ASN A 61 9.22 -3.74 9.88
C ASN A 61 9.70 -4.20 8.49
N TYR A 62 8.85 -4.08 7.47
CA TYR A 62 9.13 -4.59 6.13
C TYR A 62 8.88 -3.59 5.01
N GLY A 63 8.30 -2.42 5.31
CA GLY A 63 7.92 -1.44 4.29
C GLY A 63 6.72 -1.89 3.44
N THR A 64 5.99 -2.91 3.89
CA THR A 64 4.82 -3.46 3.19
C THR A 64 3.61 -2.57 3.41
N ILE A 65 2.94 -2.18 2.33
CA ILE A 65 1.67 -1.46 2.38
C ILE A 65 0.55 -2.48 2.51
N GLU A 66 -0.10 -2.53 3.67
CA GLU A 66 -1.24 -3.42 3.96
C GLU A 66 -2.48 -2.57 4.30
N LEU A 67 -3.65 -2.97 3.80
CA LEU A 67 -4.93 -2.34 4.14
C LEU A 67 -5.84 -3.36 4.83
N THR A 68 -6.62 -2.88 5.80
CA THR A 68 -7.74 -3.63 6.38
C THR A 68 -9.01 -3.33 5.60
N MET A 69 -9.69 -4.37 5.09
CA MET A 69 -10.93 -4.23 4.32
C MET A 69 -12.10 -4.88 5.08
N GLU A 70 -13.05 -4.05 5.50
CA GLU A 70 -14.29 -4.50 6.16
C GLU A 70 -15.37 -4.75 5.10
N ILE A 71 -15.35 -5.95 4.50
CA ILE A 71 -16.16 -6.27 3.29
C ILE A 71 -17.62 -6.64 3.58
N SER A 72 -18.00 -6.79 4.85
CA SER A 72 -19.35 -7.21 5.25
C SER A 72 -19.68 -6.83 6.69
N CYS A 73 -20.91 -6.36 6.92
CA CYS A 73 -21.43 -6.10 8.26
C CYS A 73 -21.66 -7.37 9.09
N CYS A 74 -22.18 -8.41 8.43
CA CYS A 74 -22.35 -9.70 9.06
C CYS A 74 -21.01 -10.43 9.02
N LYS A 75 -20.42 -10.70 10.20
CA LYS A 75 -19.16 -11.45 10.30
C LYS A 75 -19.25 -12.89 9.76
N TYR A 76 -20.45 -13.46 9.76
CA TYR A 76 -20.71 -14.82 9.32
C TYR A 76 -22.03 -14.88 8.54
N PRO A 77 -22.04 -14.43 7.27
CA PRO A 77 -23.26 -14.35 6.48
C PRO A 77 -23.73 -15.74 6.03
N GLU A 78 -25.00 -15.88 5.69
CA GLU A 78 -25.56 -17.12 5.16
C GLU A 78 -24.93 -17.51 3.82
N SER A 79 -24.80 -18.81 3.56
CA SER A 79 -24.14 -19.34 2.35
C SER A 79 -24.79 -18.86 1.04
N ASN A 80 -26.10 -18.62 1.04
CA ASN A 80 -26.85 -18.11 -0.11
C ASN A 80 -26.42 -16.69 -0.54
N SER A 81 -25.80 -15.91 0.35
CA SER A 81 -25.39 -14.52 0.10
C SER A 81 -23.96 -14.38 -0.43
N LEU A 82 -23.15 -15.45 -0.34
CA LEU A 82 -21.72 -15.43 -0.69
C LEU A 82 -21.48 -15.06 -2.16
N ALA A 83 -22.35 -15.50 -3.07
CA ALA A 83 -22.26 -15.13 -4.49
C ALA A 83 -22.45 -13.61 -4.70
N GLY A 84 -23.30 -12.98 -3.88
CA GLY A 84 -23.48 -11.53 -3.86
C GLY A 84 -22.21 -10.81 -3.41
N TYR A 85 -21.63 -11.21 -2.28
CA TYR A 85 -20.36 -10.65 -1.79
C TYR A 85 -19.21 -10.81 -2.79
N TRP A 86 -19.13 -11.97 -3.46
CA TRP A 86 -18.15 -12.19 -4.52
C TRP A 86 -18.34 -11.21 -5.67
N ASN A 87 -19.54 -11.13 -6.23
CA ASN A 87 -19.83 -10.24 -7.36
C ASN A 87 -19.62 -8.76 -7.01
N TYR A 88 -19.86 -8.37 -5.76
CA TYR A 88 -19.63 -7.02 -5.26
C TYR A 88 -18.14 -6.66 -5.17
N ASN A 89 -17.31 -7.59 -4.68
CA ASN A 89 -15.90 -7.32 -4.39
C ASN A 89 -14.93 -7.71 -5.51
N ARG A 90 -15.32 -8.62 -6.42
CA ARG A 90 -14.41 -9.22 -7.42
C ARG A 90 -13.59 -8.18 -8.19
N ASP A 91 -14.27 -7.19 -8.77
CA ASP A 91 -13.59 -6.19 -9.61
C ASP A 91 -12.69 -5.27 -8.76
N ALA A 92 -13.08 -4.98 -7.51
CA ALA A 92 -12.31 -4.18 -6.56
C ALA A 92 -11.06 -4.91 -6.05
N MET A 93 -11.16 -6.22 -5.78
CA MET A 93 -10.03 -7.07 -5.44
C MET A 93 -9.00 -7.10 -6.57
N ILE A 94 -9.45 -7.23 -7.82
CA ILE A 94 -8.56 -7.18 -8.99
C ILE A 94 -7.88 -5.80 -9.09
N GLU A 95 -8.64 -4.71 -8.97
CA GLU A 95 -8.08 -3.34 -9.00
C GLU A 95 -7.04 -3.12 -7.89
N HIS A 96 -7.29 -3.65 -6.69
CA HIS A 96 -6.34 -3.59 -5.58
C HIS A 96 -5.03 -4.32 -5.88
N LEU A 97 -5.11 -5.54 -6.44
CA LEU A 97 -3.92 -6.28 -6.87
C LEU A 97 -3.11 -5.52 -7.94
N LEU A 98 -3.79 -4.80 -8.84
CA LEU A 98 -3.13 -3.98 -9.86
C LEU A 98 -2.35 -2.80 -9.26
N GLN A 99 -2.70 -2.32 -8.05
CA GLN A 99 -1.95 -1.24 -7.39
C GLN A 99 -0.51 -1.65 -7.08
N ALA A 100 -0.23 -2.94 -6.89
CA ALA A 100 1.12 -3.46 -6.66
C ALA A 100 2.07 -3.24 -7.85
N GLN A 101 1.54 -2.91 -9.04
CA GLN A 101 2.34 -2.62 -10.23
C GLN A 101 2.72 -1.14 -10.36
N LYS A 102 2.23 -0.26 -9.47
CA LYS A 102 2.52 1.17 -9.50
C LYS A 102 3.85 1.50 -8.81
N GLY A 103 4.35 2.70 -9.09
CA GLY A 103 5.58 3.23 -8.50
C GLY A 103 6.85 2.73 -9.20
N VAL A 104 7.86 2.38 -8.42
CA VAL A 104 9.20 2.04 -8.89
C VAL A 104 9.54 0.61 -8.48
N LYS A 105 10.12 -0.13 -9.40
CA LYS A 105 10.76 -1.43 -9.14
C LYS A 105 12.08 -1.49 -9.87
N GLY A 106 13.04 -2.23 -9.32
CA GLY A 106 14.36 -2.31 -9.91
C GLY A 106 15.26 -3.34 -9.25
N LEU A 107 16.51 -3.37 -9.72
CA LEU A 107 17.58 -4.21 -9.21
C LEU A 107 18.70 -3.35 -8.63
N VAL A 108 19.26 -3.76 -7.50
CA VAL A 108 20.47 -3.19 -6.92
C VAL A 108 21.60 -4.20 -7.06
N LEU A 109 22.47 -3.94 -8.04
CA LEU A 109 23.56 -4.82 -8.43
C LEU A 109 24.91 -4.09 -8.36
N ASN A 110 25.98 -4.84 -8.18
CA ASN A 110 27.34 -4.33 -8.33
C ASN A 110 27.77 -4.26 -9.82
N GLU A 111 29.01 -3.83 -10.07
CA GLU A 111 29.58 -3.72 -11.42
C GLU A 111 29.65 -5.06 -12.18
N ASN A 112 29.61 -6.19 -11.46
CA ASN A 112 29.59 -7.54 -12.02
C ASN A 112 28.17 -8.10 -12.19
N PHE A 113 27.13 -7.26 -12.10
CA PHE A 113 25.71 -7.64 -12.15
C PHE A 113 25.27 -8.63 -11.05
N GLN A 114 25.94 -8.62 -9.90
CA GLN A 114 25.58 -9.47 -8.77
C GLN A 114 24.78 -8.69 -7.72
N PRO A 115 23.76 -9.30 -7.09
CA PRO A 115 23.01 -8.70 -5.99
C PRO A 115 23.92 -8.26 -4.85
N ILE A 116 23.64 -7.08 -4.28
CA ILE A 116 24.38 -6.56 -3.12
C ILE A 116 23.63 -6.95 -1.84
N PRO A 117 24.18 -7.85 -0.98
CA PRO A 117 23.54 -8.26 0.25
C PRO A 117 23.37 -7.11 1.25
N SER A 118 22.41 -7.26 2.17
CA SER A 118 22.16 -6.30 3.25
C SER A 118 21.90 -4.87 2.78
N THR A 119 21.22 -4.76 1.64
CA THR A 119 20.85 -3.50 1.02
C THR A 119 19.41 -3.14 1.35
N GLU A 120 19.19 -1.85 1.63
CA GLU A 120 17.89 -1.25 1.84
C GLU A 120 17.73 -0.06 0.89
N VAL A 121 16.50 0.16 0.44
CA VAL A 121 16.10 1.32 -0.36
C VAL A 121 15.17 2.18 0.48
N MET A 122 15.50 3.46 0.59
CA MET A 122 14.69 4.46 1.28
C MET A 122 14.29 5.57 0.32
N ILE A 123 13.06 6.06 0.46
CA ILE A 123 12.61 7.28 -0.22
C ILE A 123 12.83 8.42 0.75
N ASN A 124 13.48 9.51 0.31
CA ASN A 124 13.64 10.68 1.15
C ASN A 124 12.28 11.14 1.71
N ASN A 125 12.25 11.49 3.00
CA ASN A 125 11.06 11.90 3.74
C ASN A 125 9.98 10.81 3.92
N ARG A 126 10.28 9.52 3.68
CA ARG A 126 9.41 8.41 4.06
C ARG A 126 10.19 7.41 4.94
N LYS A 127 9.71 7.18 6.17
CA LYS A 127 10.37 6.34 7.17
C LYS A 127 10.56 4.86 6.78
N PRO A 128 9.60 4.16 6.16
CA PRO A 128 9.78 2.74 5.92
C PRO A 128 10.87 2.50 4.88
N VAL A 129 11.86 1.71 5.28
CA VAL A 129 12.85 1.16 4.38
C VAL A 129 12.29 -0.06 3.67
N VAL A 130 12.60 -0.20 2.39
CA VAL A 130 12.31 -1.42 1.62
C VAL A 130 13.57 -2.27 1.62
N LYS A 131 13.44 -3.52 2.09
CA LYS A 131 14.54 -4.48 2.04
C LYS A 131 14.72 -4.98 0.61
N VAL A 132 15.96 -4.99 0.14
CA VAL A 132 16.31 -5.59 -1.15
C VAL A 132 16.35 -7.12 -1.01
N THR A 133 15.79 -7.84 -1.98
CA THR A 133 15.78 -9.31 -1.96
C THR A 133 17.18 -9.89 -2.16
N SER A 134 17.35 -11.20 -1.93
CA SER A 134 18.59 -11.90 -2.25
C SER A 134 18.94 -11.87 -3.74
N LEU A 135 17.98 -11.58 -4.61
CA LEU A 135 18.17 -11.39 -6.05
C LEU A 135 18.44 -9.93 -6.43
N GLY A 136 18.53 -9.03 -5.44
CA GLY A 136 18.79 -7.62 -5.67
C GLY A 136 17.53 -6.81 -5.98
N GLU A 137 16.34 -7.40 -5.88
CA GLU A 137 15.10 -6.75 -6.30
C GLU A 137 14.54 -5.84 -5.20
N PHE A 138 13.86 -4.77 -5.61
CA PHE A 138 13.05 -3.95 -4.73
C PHE A 138 11.79 -3.45 -5.45
N TRP A 139 10.75 -3.16 -4.67
CA TRP A 139 9.50 -2.57 -5.14
C TRP A 139 9.05 -1.49 -4.18
N ARG A 140 8.59 -0.37 -4.72
CA ARG A 140 8.05 0.73 -3.95
C ARG A 140 6.86 1.34 -4.68
N ILE A 141 5.67 1.19 -4.10
CA ILE A 141 4.47 1.87 -4.59
C ILE A 141 4.60 3.37 -4.29
N LEU A 142 4.44 4.18 -5.32
CA LEU A 142 4.53 5.64 -5.25
C LEU A 142 3.56 6.26 -6.27
N LEU A 143 3.05 7.46 -5.95
CA LEU A 143 2.35 8.31 -6.90
C LEU A 143 3.33 8.95 -7.89
N PRO A 144 2.89 9.36 -9.10
CA PRO A 144 3.70 10.20 -9.99
C PRO A 144 4.33 11.39 -9.25
N GLY A 145 5.62 11.60 -9.45
CA GLY A 145 6.35 12.67 -8.81
C GLY A 145 7.85 12.55 -8.96
N THR A 146 8.56 13.48 -8.31
CA THR A 146 10.02 13.46 -8.22
C THR A 146 10.42 13.00 -6.83
N TYR A 147 11.29 12.00 -6.76
CA TYR A 147 11.73 11.41 -5.50
C TYR A 147 13.25 11.21 -5.50
N THR A 148 13.86 11.35 -4.34
CA THR A 148 15.25 10.92 -4.16
C THR A 148 15.25 9.57 -3.46
N LEU A 149 15.85 8.58 -4.11
CA LEU A 149 16.08 7.26 -3.55
C LEU A 149 17.46 7.23 -2.90
N LYS A 150 17.52 6.67 -1.71
CA LYS A 150 18.76 6.41 -0.99
C LYS A 150 18.93 4.90 -0.87
N VAL A 151 19.96 4.38 -1.52
CA VAL A 151 20.36 2.99 -1.44
C VAL A 151 21.40 2.88 -0.33
N ILE A 152 21.12 2.07 0.69
CA ILE A 152 21.95 1.92 1.88
C ILE A 152 22.42 0.47 1.94
N GLN A 153 23.73 0.25 1.83
CA GLN A 153 24.36 -1.04 2.12
C GLN A 153 24.93 -1.00 3.53
N LYS A 154 24.31 -1.73 4.45
CA LYS A 154 24.79 -1.78 5.83
C LYS A 154 26.07 -2.65 5.92
N PRO A 155 27.09 -2.25 6.71
CA PRO A 155 27.19 -1.03 7.52
C PRO A 155 27.92 0.16 6.86
N ILE A 156 28.33 0.08 5.59
CA ILE A 156 29.50 0.82 5.10
C ILE A 156 29.20 1.90 4.06
N SER A 157 28.17 1.74 3.22
CA SER A 157 28.02 2.66 2.06
C SER A 157 26.58 3.12 1.84
N THR A 158 26.46 4.36 1.38
CA THR A 158 25.21 4.99 0.99
C THR A 158 25.40 5.60 -0.38
N ILE A 159 24.52 5.24 -1.31
CA ILE A 159 24.46 5.83 -2.66
C ILE A 159 23.14 6.58 -2.77
N LEU A 160 23.19 7.82 -3.26
CA LEU A 160 22.02 8.62 -3.55
C LEU A 160 21.72 8.56 -5.04
N ILE A 161 20.48 8.23 -5.38
CA ILE A 161 19.96 8.16 -6.74
C ILE A 161 18.75 9.07 -6.81
N GLU A 162 18.81 10.11 -7.62
CA GLU A 162 17.64 10.93 -7.90
C GLU A 162 16.79 10.26 -8.98
N LEU A 163 15.53 9.96 -8.68
CA LEU A 163 14.59 9.39 -9.64
C LEU A 163 13.44 10.36 -9.87
N LYS A 164 13.33 10.79 -11.13
CA LYS A 164 12.10 11.40 -11.62
C LYS A 164 11.36 10.35 -12.44
N PHE A 165 10.18 9.95 -12.00
CA PHE A 165 9.30 9.14 -12.83
C PHE A 165 7.93 9.81 -12.92
N GLU A 166 7.56 10.13 -14.15
CA GLU A 166 6.23 10.61 -14.47
C GLU A 166 5.35 9.40 -14.78
N THR A 167 4.07 9.49 -14.47
CA THR A 167 3.13 8.43 -14.84
C THR A 167 3.10 8.25 -16.35
N ARG A 168 3.53 7.08 -16.81
CA ARG A 168 3.17 6.59 -18.16
C ARG A 168 1.74 6.03 -18.13
N TYR A 169 0.76 6.85 -17.77
CA TYR A 169 -0.62 6.55 -18.14
C TYR A 169 -0.96 7.41 -19.35
N LYS A 170 -0.73 6.88 -20.55
CA LYS A 170 -1.72 7.12 -21.60
C LYS A 170 -2.97 6.45 -21.05
N CYS A 171 -3.97 7.24 -20.63
CA CYS A 171 -5.30 6.69 -20.44
C CYS A 171 -5.66 5.90 -21.70
N CYS A 172 -5.91 4.60 -21.56
CA CYS A 172 -6.69 3.89 -22.55
C CYS A 172 -8.13 4.39 -22.35
N CYS A 173 -8.49 5.44 -23.08
CA CYS A 173 -9.87 5.76 -23.40
C CYS A 173 -10.34 4.83 -24.51
#